data_AF-A0A7V9H1P4-F1
#
_entry.id   AF-A0A7V9H1P4-F1
#
_cell.length_a   1.000
_cell.length_b   1.000
_cell.length_c   1.000
_cell.angle_alpha   90.00
_cell.angle_beta   90.00
_cell.angle_gamma   90.00
#
_symmetry.space_group_name_H-M   'P 1'
#
loop_
_entity.id
_entity.type
_entity.pdbx_description
1 polymer ?
#
loop_
_entity_poly.entity_id
_entity_poly.type
_entity_poly.pdbx_seq_one_letter_code
_entity_poly.pdbx_strand_id
1 'polypeptide(L)'
;MVASEAGFTAAFVALRVISCIVNGAFSSFSEGVATAEDVDQAMKLGTNYPRGPFEWAEEIGASSRPETLDALRLARGDAYLASPLLGRGAPDRPVSN
;
A
#
# COMPACT_ATOMS: atom_id res chain seq x y z
N MET A 1 -10.95 1.39 -33.21
CA MET A 1 -9.77 2.07 -32.66
C MET A 1 -9.19 1.16 -31.60
N VAL A 2 -8.11 0.49 -31.95
CA VAL A 2 -7.52 -0.61 -31.17
C VAL A 2 -6.96 0.00 -29.89
N ALA A 3 -7.53 -0.34 -28.72
CA ALA A 3 -6.81 -0.15 -27.47
C ALA A 3 -5.56 -1.02 -27.57
N SER A 4 -4.39 -0.40 -27.71
CA SER A 4 -3.14 -1.11 -27.80
C SER A 4 -3.03 -2.08 -26.61
N GLU A 5 -2.55 -3.29 -26.88
CA GLU A 5 -2.13 -4.22 -25.84
C GLU A 5 -0.91 -3.65 -25.11
N ALA A 6 -1.14 -2.65 -24.24
CA ALA A 6 -0.26 -2.41 -23.11
C ALA A 6 -0.47 -3.59 -22.16
N GLY A 7 0.15 -4.72 -22.49
CA GLY A 7 0.04 -5.96 -21.71
C GLY A 7 0.32 -5.70 -20.24
N PHE A 8 -0.46 -6.32 -19.36
CA PHE A 8 -0.25 -6.27 -17.92
C PHE A 8 1.14 -6.83 -17.60
N THR A 9 2.14 -5.96 -17.51
CA THR A 9 3.49 -6.39 -17.18
C THR A 9 3.51 -6.89 -15.74
N ALA A 10 4.43 -7.82 -15.43
CA ALA A 10 4.62 -8.28 -14.06
C ALA A 10 4.87 -7.10 -13.09
N ALA A 11 5.57 -6.05 -13.56
CA ALA A 11 5.76 -4.81 -12.82
C ALA A 11 4.45 -4.07 -12.52
N PHE A 12 3.53 -3.99 -13.49
CA PHE A 12 2.23 -3.33 -13.29
C PHE A 12 1.35 -4.12 -12.31
N VAL A 13 1.36 -5.46 -12.41
CA VAL A 13 0.65 -6.33 -11.47
C VAL A 13 1.22 -6.18 -10.05
N ALA A 14 2.55 -6.24 -9.90
CA ALA A 14 3.23 -6.08 -8.63
C ALA A 14 2.93 -4.72 -8.00
N LEU A 15 3.01 -3.63 -8.78
CA LEU A 15 2.72 -2.28 -8.30
C LEU A 15 1.29 -2.18 -7.74
N ARG A 16 0.29 -2.67 -8.47
CA ARG A 16 -1.11 -2.64 -8.01
C ARG A 16 -1.30 -3.44 -6.72
N VAL A 17 -0.75 -4.65 -6.65
CA VAL A 17 -0.89 -5.52 -5.47
C VAL A 17 -0.24 -4.87 -4.26
N ILE A 18 1.00 -4.37 -4.40
CA ILE A 18 1.71 -3.72 -3.31
C ILE A 18 0.99 -2.44 -2.88
N SER A 19 0.51 -1.60 -3.81
CA SER A 19 -0.28 -0.42 -3.46
C SER A 19 -1.54 -0.75 -2.66
N CYS A 20 -2.22 -1.86 -2.96
CA CYS A 20 -3.40 -2.28 -2.18
C CYS A 20 -3.01 -2.76 -0.77
N ILE A 21 -1.90 -3.49 -0.63
CA ILE A 21 -1.39 -3.93 0.68
C ILE A 21 -1.02 -2.73 1.54
N VAL A 22 -0.27 -1.78 0.98
CA VAL A 22 0.11 -0.53 1.65
C VAL A 22 -1.13 0.24 2.08
N ASN A 23 -2.11 0.39 1.18
CA ASN A 23 -3.36 1.08 1.48
C ASN A 23 -4.11 0.45 2.67
N GLY A 24 -4.23 -0.88 2.68
CA GLY A 24 -4.87 -1.62 3.77
C GLY A 24 -4.14 -1.46 5.11
N ALA A 25 -2.80 -1.39 5.08
CA ALA A 25 -2.00 -1.11 6.27
C ALA A 25 -2.27 0.30 6.83
N PHE A 26 -2.32 1.32 5.97
CA PHE A 26 -2.69 2.69 6.37
C PHE A 26 -4.12 2.78 6.92
N SER A 27 -5.07 2.04 6.35
CA SER A 27 -6.42 1.94 6.91
C SER A 27 -6.42 1.33 8.31
N SER A 28 -5.77 0.18 8.48
CA SER A 28 -5.67 -0.52 9.78
C SER A 28 -4.99 0.35 10.85
N PHE A 29 -3.95 1.07 10.46
CA PHE A 29 -3.27 2.05 11.33
C PHE A 29 -4.20 3.23 11.69
N SER A 30 -4.94 3.78 10.71
CA SER A 30 -5.86 4.90 10.94
C SER A 30 -7.01 4.54 11.88
N GLU A 31 -7.43 3.27 11.89
CA GLU A 31 -8.45 2.73 12.79
C GLU A 31 -7.90 2.46 14.20
N GLY A 32 -6.60 2.59 14.41
CA GLY A 32 -5.95 2.36 15.71
C GLY A 32 -5.87 0.88 16.09
N VAL A 33 -5.97 -0.03 15.13
CA VAL A 33 -5.97 -1.49 15.37
C VAL A 33 -4.60 -2.00 15.85
N ALA A 34 -3.52 -1.40 15.33
CA ALA A 34 -2.15 -1.81 15.62
C ALA A 34 -1.16 -0.66 15.33
N THR A 35 0.05 -0.72 15.89
CA THR A 35 1.12 0.20 15.51
C THR A 35 1.66 -0.12 14.11
N ALA A 36 2.37 0.81 13.48
CA ALA A 36 3.00 0.56 12.18
C ALA A 36 4.02 -0.61 12.24
N GLU A 37 4.76 -0.73 13.35
CA GLU A 37 5.69 -1.83 13.57
C GLU A 37 4.96 -3.17 13.72
N ASP A 38 3.87 -3.21 14.51
CA ASP A 38 3.07 -4.42 14.68
C ASP A 38 2.51 -4.91 13.34
N VAL A 39 2.05 -4.00 12.48
CA VAL A 39 1.55 -4.33 11.13
C VAL A 39 2.68 -4.92 10.28
N ASP A 40 3.85 -4.28 10.26
CA ASP A 40 5.00 -4.77 9.50
C ASP A 40 5.45 -6.16 10.00
N GLN A 41 5.54 -6.36 11.31
CA GLN A 41 5.90 -7.65 11.90
C GLN A 41 4.85 -8.72 11.62
N ALA A 42 3.56 -8.40 11.75
CA ALA A 42 2.47 -9.33 11.47
C ALA A 42 2.49 -9.81 10.02
N MET A 43 2.78 -8.92 9.07
CA MET A 43 2.86 -9.30 7.65
C MET A 43 4.15 -10.07 7.32
N LYS A 44 5.30 -9.69 7.90
CA LYS A 44 6.54 -10.45 7.72
C LYS A 44 6.44 -11.86 8.30
N LEU A 45 6.02 -11.98 9.56
CA LEU A 45 5.98 -13.25 10.29
C LEU A 45 4.76 -14.10 9.94
N GLY A 46 3.60 -13.47 9.75
CA GLY A 46 2.33 -14.16 9.50
C GLY A 46 2.13 -14.57 8.04
N THR A 47 2.66 -13.81 7.07
CA THR A 47 2.48 -14.10 5.64
C THR A 47 3.79 -14.35 4.89
N ASN A 48 4.90 -14.44 5.62
CA ASN A 48 6.25 -14.65 5.07
C ASN A 48 6.62 -13.61 3.99
N TYR A 49 6.15 -12.38 4.16
CA TYR A 49 6.54 -11.30 3.28
C TYR A 49 7.99 -10.89 3.55
N PRO A 50 8.77 -10.57 2.51
CA PRO A 50 10.17 -10.19 2.69
C PRO A 50 10.31 -8.85 3.41
N ARG A 51 9.25 -8.03 3.41
CA ARG A 51 9.16 -6.72 4.05
C ARG A 51 7.73 -6.44 4.51
N GLY A 52 7.62 -5.50 5.44
CA GLY A 52 6.33 -4.99 5.90
C GLY A 52 5.70 -3.99 4.92
N PRO A 53 4.38 -3.75 4.99
CA PRO A 53 3.71 -2.74 4.18
C PRO A 53 4.29 -1.33 4.33
N PHE A 54 4.66 -0.89 5.52
CA PHE A 54 5.21 0.45 5.74
C PHE A 54 6.66 0.54 5.25
N GLU A 55 7.46 -0.52 5.43
CA GLU A 55 8.77 -0.66 4.77
C GLU A 55 8.67 -0.54 3.24
N TRP A 56 7.68 -1.19 2.61
CA TRP A 56 7.44 -1.03 1.17
C TRP A 56 7.00 0.38 0.79
N ALA A 57 6.18 1.02 1.62
CA ALA A 57 5.78 2.41 1.39
C ALA A 57 6.99 3.36 1.41
N GLU A 58 7.98 3.12 2.28
CA GLU A 58 9.23 3.88 2.31
C GLU A 58 10.12 3.59 1.10
N GLU A 59 10.30 2.32 0.73
CA GLU A 59 11.15 1.89 -0.39
C GLU A 59 10.65 2.38 -1.76
N ILE A 60 9.34 2.35 -1.96
CA ILE A 60 8.69 2.80 -3.22
C ILE A 60 8.58 4.34 -3.25
N GLY A 61 8.87 5.00 -2.12
CA GLY A 61 8.60 6.41 -1.85
C GLY A 61 7.22 6.57 -1.23
N ALA A 62 7.17 7.28 -0.09
CA ALA A 62 6.00 7.43 0.81
C ALA A 62 4.70 7.95 0.16
N SER A 63 4.76 8.31 -1.12
CA SER A 63 3.67 8.33 -2.06
C SER A 63 3.72 7.05 -2.91
N SER A 64 3.18 5.94 -2.41
CA SER A 64 2.63 4.90 -3.27
C SER A 64 1.43 5.54 -3.99
N ARG A 65 1.78 6.33 -5.00
CA ARG A 65 1.01 7.32 -5.74
C ARG A 65 -0.49 7.21 -5.47
N PRO A 66 -1.10 8.14 -4.71
CA PRO A 66 -2.55 8.33 -4.77
C PRO A 66 -3.03 8.25 -6.20
N GLU A 67 -2.25 8.77 -7.17
CA GLU A 67 -2.55 8.68 -8.60
C GLU A 67 -2.75 7.26 -9.14
N THR A 68 -2.05 6.24 -8.62
CA THR A 68 -2.28 4.82 -9.01
C THR A 68 -3.58 4.31 -8.45
N LEU A 69 -3.83 4.54 -7.16
CA LEU A 69 -5.08 4.13 -6.50
C LEU A 69 -6.27 4.93 -7.04
N ASP A 70 -6.12 6.21 -7.33
CA ASP A 70 -7.09 7.11 -7.93
C ASP A 70 -7.39 6.70 -9.38
N ALA A 71 -6.37 6.38 -10.18
CA ALA A 71 -6.59 5.83 -11.52
C ALA A 71 -7.36 4.50 -11.45
N LEU A 72 -7.02 3.63 -10.50
CA LEU A 72 -7.74 2.38 -10.28
C LEU A 72 -9.16 2.62 -9.75
N ARG A 73 -9.35 3.59 -8.87
CA ARG A 73 -10.64 4.03 -8.31
C ARG A 73 -11.57 4.49 -9.41
N LEU A 74 -11.08 5.35 -10.30
CA LEU A 74 -11.83 5.82 -11.46
C LEU A 74 -12.21 4.67 -12.41
N ALA A 75 -11.32 3.68 -12.59
CA ALA A 75 -11.52 2.58 -13.53
C ALA A 75 -12.26 1.35 -12.97
N ARG A 76 -12.34 1.18 -11.64
CA ARG A 76 -12.77 -0.05 -10.96
C ARG A 76 -13.65 0.18 -9.73
N GLY A 77 -13.84 1.43 -9.31
CA GLY A 77 -14.70 1.80 -8.18
C GLY A 77 -14.00 1.81 -6.82
N ASP A 78 -14.83 1.91 -5.78
CA ASP A 78 -14.46 2.30 -4.40
C ASP A 78 -13.51 1.36 -3.68
N ALA A 79 -13.30 0.14 -4.18
CA ALA A 79 -12.35 -0.81 -3.63
C ALA A 79 -10.88 -0.31 -3.62
N TYR A 80 -10.57 0.73 -4.41
CA TYR A 80 -9.24 1.37 -4.46
C TYR A 80 -9.21 2.74 -3.76
N LEU A 81 -10.20 3.04 -2.92
CA LEU A 81 -10.19 4.30 -2.18
C LEU A 81 -8.92 4.37 -1.31
N ALA A 82 -8.10 5.38 -1.55
CA ALA A 82 -6.91 5.63 -0.76
C ALA A 82 -7.28 5.99 0.68
N SER A 83 -6.55 5.41 1.65
CA SER A 83 -6.64 5.77 3.05
C SER A 83 -6.30 7.26 3.23
N PRO A 84 -7.00 8.01 4.09
CA PRO A 84 -6.72 9.43 4.31
C PRO A 84 -5.30 9.74 4.80
N LEU A 85 -4.61 8.76 5.37
CA LEU A 85 -3.22 8.89 5.84
C LEU A 85 -2.19 8.52 4.77
N LEU A 86 -2.61 7.90 3.66
CA LEU A 86 -1.73 7.57 2.55
C LEU A 86 -1.17 8.86 1.93
N GLY A 87 0.16 8.94 1.77
CA GLY A 87 0.85 10.13 1.26
C GLY A 87 1.28 11.15 2.33
N ARG A 88 0.92 10.95 3.61
CA ARG A 88 1.47 11.73 4.73
C ARG A 88 2.76 11.15 5.33
N GLY A 89 3.22 10.02 4.79
CA GLY A 89 4.33 9.24 5.35
C GLY A 89 3.86 8.27 6.44
N ALA A 90 4.65 7.22 6.68
CA ALA A 90 4.42 6.36 7.84
C ALA A 90 4.53 7.22 9.12
N PRO A 91 3.63 7.01 10.11
CA PRO A 91 3.71 7.68 11.41
C PRO A 91 5.08 7.42 12.06
N ASP A 92 5.54 8.36 12.90
CA ASP A 92 6.78 8.22 13.67
C ASP A 92 6.73 6.86 14.41
N ARG A 93 7.64 5.94 14.06
CA ARG A 93 7.62 4.58 14.63
C ARG A 93 7.97 4.73 16.11
N PRO A 94 7.05 4.43 17.05
CA PRO A 94 7.45 4.39 18.45
C PRO A 94 8.55 3.33 18.57
N VAL A 95 9.68 3.69 19.16
CA VAL A 95 10.72 2.73 19.53
C VAL A 95 10.08 1.69 20.46
N SER A 96 10.03 0.43 20.01
CA SER A 96 9.66 -0.69 20.86
C SER A 96 10.51 -0.65 22.13
N ASN A 97 9.87 -0.70 23.30
CA ASN A 97 10.49 -1.00 24.59
C ASN A 97 11.12 -2.40 24.55
#